data_AF-H3CXA6-F1
#
_entry.id   AF-H3CXA6-F1
#
_cell.length_a   1.000
_cell.length_b   1.000
_cell.length_c   1.000
_cell.angle_alpha   90.00
_cell.angle_beta   90.00
_cell.angle_gamma   90.00
#
_symmetry.space_group_name_H-M   'P 1'
#
loop_
_entity.id
_entity.type
_entity.pdbx_description
1 polymer ?
#
loop_
_entity_poly.entity_id
_entity_poly.type
_entity_poly.pdbx_seq_one_letter_code
_entity_poly.pdbx_strand_id
1 'polypeptide(L)'
;RQVKFNLALEDSGNIQSSDLDEDFSKPGAVYKLPVSPEHMSSVTDAYSASIKYLEDNGENYLRVVALHEMGNLQYYNGNTRAAHSYWMKAVDWALQSSGAVEKWDGVSVGGCSMEKTLKQAGIWGCLHAAGLTAKTAQYALTSDINQRTKYCLLSAHLFKCVLCCSTAQPQADLQYAHHSIGEELLPGTDLFSEPHRVHLGTTVTSLKFLCHWLFTKGFYVTVLLLPVLELYLHLVGTVCRDVQRTVEGKILKMRVLTELCLFAEAVKESVELIQG
;
A
#
# COMPACT_ATOMS: atom_id res chain seq x y z
N ARG A 1 -1.55 5.89 54.87
CA ARG A 1 -1.96 7.26 54.48
C ARG A 1 -2.77 7.12 53.18
N GLN A 2 -4.09 7.00 53.29
CA GLN A 2 -5.02 6.93 52.15
C GLN A 2 -5.48 8.34 51.82
N VAL A 3 -5.39 8.75 50.56
CA VAL A 3 -5.91 10.02 50.07
C VAL A 3 -7.26 9.75 49.40
N LYS A 4 -8.34 10.22 50.02
CA LYS A 4 -9.68 10.30 49.41
C LYS A 4 -9.75 11.60 48.61
N PHE A 5 -10.06 11.51 47.32
CA PHE A 5 -10.43 12.68 46.54
C PHE A 5 -11.95 12.88 46.61
N ASN A 6 -12.37 13.98 47.24
CA ASN A 6 -13.73 14.50 47.13
C ASN A 6 -13.87 15.22 45.79
N LEU A 7 -14.75 14.72 44.92
CA LEU A 7 -15.21 15.41 43.72
C LEU A 7 -16.44 16.25 44.11
N ALA A 8 -16.21 17.53 44.37
CA ALA A 8 -17.24 18.55 44.27
C ALA A 8 -16.77 19.52 43.18
N LEU A 9 -17.20 19.26 41.94
CA LEU A 9 -17.20 20.25 40.88
C LEU A 9 -18.63 20.33 40.37
N GLU A 10 -19.19 21.49 40.66
CA GLU A 10 -20.52 21.92 40.27
C GLU A 10 -20.67 21.92 38.74
N ASP A 11 -21.89 21.58 38.38
CA ASP A 11 -22.55 21.59 37.08
C ASP A 11 -22.08 22.69 36.12
N SER A 12 -21.49 22.30 35.00
CA SER A 12 -21.45 23.13 33.79
C SER A 12 -21.53 22.27 32.54
N GLY A 13 -22.71 22.32 31.91
CA GLY A 13 -22.91 22.03 30.49
C GLY A 13 -22.70 20.57 30.10
N ASN A 14 -23.73 19.76 30.30
CA ASN A 14 -23.83 18.38 29.80
C ASN A 14 -23.80 18.36 28.25
N ILE A 15 -22.61 18.40 27.65
CA ILE A 15 -22.38 17.93 26.29
C ILE A 15 -22.40 16.41 26.40
N GLN A 16 -23.59 15.82 26.28
CA GLN A 16 -23.71 14.39 26.04
C GLN A 16 -23.01 14.07 24.71
N SER A 17 -21.78 13.56 24.80
CA SER A 17 -21.19 12.76 23.72
C SER A 17 -22.11 11.54 23.56
N SER A 18 -22.87 11.52 22.46
CA SER A 18 -23.75 10.40 22.10
C SER A 18 -22.98 9.18 21.58
N ASP A 19 -21.65 9.16 21.70
CA ASP A 19 -20.78 8.19 21.04
C ASP A 19 -20.44 6.96 21.90
N LEU A 20 -21.05 6.83 23.09
CA LEU A 20 -20.73 5.75 24.02
C LEU A 20 -21.66 4.52 23.97
N ASP A 21 -22.68 4.53 23.10
CA ASP A 21 -23.57 3.38 22.88
C ASP A 21 -23.51 2.92 21.41
N GLU A 22 -22.35 2.45 20.96
CA GLU A 22 -22.25 1.73 19.69
C GLU A 22 -22.47 0.23 19.90
N ASP A 23 -23.65 -0.24 19.49
CA ASP A 23 -23.99 -1.66 19.44
C ASP A 23 -23.35 -2.32 18.21
N PHE A 24 -22.19 -2.94 18.41
CA PHE A 24 -21.42 -3.66 17.38
C PHE A 24 -22.03 -5.00 16.94
N SER A 25 -23.21 -5.37 17.43
CA SER A 25 -23.86 -6.64 17.10
C SER A 25 -24.43 -6.71 15.67
N LYS A 26 -24.52 -5.56 14.96
CA LYS A 26 -25.07 -5.48 13.60
C LYS A 26 -23.97 -5.20 12.57
N PRO A 27 -23.90 -5.95 11.44
CA PRO A 27 -22.90 -5.71 10.39
C PRO A 27 -22.89 -4.27 9.88
N GLY A 28 -24.05 -3.61 9.83
CA GLY A 28 -24.18 -2.20 9.40
C GLY A 28 -23.54 -1.17 10.33
N ALA A 29 -23.30 -1.50 11.61
CA ALA A 29 -22.56 -0.63 12.53
C ALA A 29 -21.05 -0.64 12.25
N VAL A 30 -20.55 -1.71 11.64
CA VAL A 30 -19.14 -1.88 11.20
C VAL A 30 -18.87 -1.16 9.87
N TYR A 31 -19.92 -0.82 9.10
CA TYR A 31 -19.84 -0.11 7.81
C TYR A 31 -20.30 1.35 7.89
N LYS A 32 -19.99 2.07 8.97
CA LYS A 32 -20.13 3.53 8.94
C LYS A 32 -19.14 4.09 7.92
N LEU A 33 -19.62 5.00 7.06
CA LEU A 33 -18.73 5.81 6.22
C LEU A 33 -17.70 6.48 7.16
N PRO A 34 -16.42 6.58 6.78
CA PRO A 34 -15.37 7.13 7.64
C PRO A 34 -15.70 8.54 8.16
N VAL A 35 -16.54 9.27 7.42
CA VAL A 35 -17.04 10.60 7.75
C VAL A 35 -18.53 10.65 7.41
N SER A 36 -19.35 11.16 8.33
CA SER A 36 -20.78 11.44 8.06
C SER A 36 -20.90 12.42 6.89
N PRO A 37 -21.86 12.24 5.96
CA PRO A 37 -22.07 13.16 4.84
C PRO A 37 -22.19 14.63 5.28
N GLU A 38 -22.73 14.87 6.47
CA GLU A 38 -22.92 16.20 7.08
C GLU A 38 -21.59 16.92 7.37
N HIS A 39 -20.52 16.17 7.63
CA HIS A 39 -19.19 16.72 7.96
C HIS A 39 -18.21 16.66 6.79
N MET A 40 -18.59 16.03 5.67
CA MET A 40 -17.70 15.79 4.53
C MET A 40 -17.11 17.08 3.95
N SER A 41 -17.92 18.15 3.84
CA SER A 41 -17.46 19.45 3.34
C SER A 41 -16.40 20.04 4.26
N SER A 42 -16.69 20.13 5.56
CA SER A 42 -15.77 20.72 6.54
C SER A 42 -14.44 19.94 6.62
N VAL A 43 -14.49 18.61 6.56
CA VAL A 43 -13.29 17.77 6.52
C VAL A 43 -12.49 18.01 5.24
N THR A 44 -13.16 18.10 4.09
CA THR A 44 -12.51 18.41 2.80
C THR A 44 -11.86 19.79 2.82
N ASP A 45 -12.51 20.80 3.40
CA ASP A 45 -11.96 22.15 3.53
C ASP A 45 -10.73 22.17 4.44
N ALA A 46 -10.78 21.44 5.56
CA ALA A 46 -9.66 21.30 6.49
C ALA A 46 -8.45 20.62 5.84
N TYR A 47 -8.64 19.53 5.10
CA TYR A 47 -7.55 18.89 4.36
C TYR A 47 -7.00 19.79 3.25
N SER A 48 -7.86 20.53 2.54
CA SER A 48 -7.43 21.48 1.50
C SER A 48 -6.54 22.58 2.08
N ALA A 49 -6.93 23.16 3.21
CA ALA A 49 -6.13 24.14 3.94
C ALA A 49 -4.80 23.55 4.43
N SER A 50 -4.83 22.33 4.95
CA SER A 50 -3.64 21.62 5.44
C SER A 50 -2.65 21.33 4.32
N ILE A 51 -3.12 20.84 3.16
CA ILE A 51 -2.27 20.58 1.99
C ILE A 51 -1.55 21.86 1.55
N LYS A 52 -2.27 22.99 1.51
CA LYS A 52 -1.70 24.28 1.16
C LYS A 52 -0.65 24.74 2.18
N TYR A 53 -0.95 24.62 3.47
CA TYR A 53 0.01 24.95 4.53
C TYR A 53 1.28 24.09 4.44
N LEU A 54 1.15 22.79 4.21
CA LEU A 54 2.29 21.88 4.07
C LEU A 54 3.11 22.18 2.82
N GLU A 55 2.47 22.62 1.74
CA GLU A 55 3.13 23.11 0.53
C GLU A 55 3.96 24.36 0.80
N ASP A 56 3.37 25.36 1.46
CA ASP A 56 4.03 26.63 1.76
C ASP A 56 5.24 26.47 2.70
N ASN A 57 5.24 25.43 3.55
CA ASN A 57 6.32 25.13 4.50
C ASN A 57 7.33 24.08 4.01
N GLY A 58 7.15 23.51 2.81
CA GLY A 58 8.08 22.51 2.26
C GLY A 58 8.03 21.13 2.93
N GLU A 59 6.94 20.81 3.65
CA GLU A 59 6.73 19.54 4.35
C GLU A 59 6.23 18.46 3.36
N ASN A 60 7.09 18.09 2.41
CA ASN A 60 6.75 17.20 1.28
C ASN A 60 6.20 15.85 1.73
N TYR A 61 6.72 15.31 2.83
CA TYR A 61 6.29 14.02 3.35
C TYR A 61 4.84 14.04 3.83
N LEU A 62 4.52 14.96 4.75
CA LEU A 62 3.17 15.14 5.28
C LEU A 62 2.19 15.55 4.18
N ARG A 63 2.67 16.28 3.18
CA ARG A 63 1.89 16.64 2.00
C ARG A 63 1.44 15.40 1.22
N VAL A 64 2.31 14.42 1.01
CA VAL A 64 1.96 13.14 0.34
C VAL A 64 0.85 12.43 1.11
N VAL A 65 0.97 12.35 2.44
CA VAL A 65 -0.05 11.72 3.31
C VAL A 65 -1.38 12.47 3.21
N ALA A 66 -1.36 13.81 3.31
CA ALA A 66 -2.57 14.62 3.21
C ALA A 66 -3.26 14.51 1.84
N LEU A 67 -2.48 14.47 0.75
CA LEU A 67 -3.00 14.25 -0.61
C LEU A 67 -3.60 12.84 -0.78
N HIS A 68 -2.97 11.82 -0.19
CA HIS A 68 -3.48 10.45 -0.19
C HIS A 68 -4.85 10.39 0.49
N GLU A 69 -4.96 10.94 1.71
CA GLU A 69 -6.22 10.96 2.45
C GLU A 69 -7.30 11.82 1.77
N MET A 70 -6.94 12.97 1.21
CA MET A 70 -7.86 13.75 0.39
C MET A 70 -8.42 12.93 -0.79
N GLY A 71 -7.56 12.17 -1.48
CA GLY A 71 -8.01 11.27 -2.55
C GLY A 71 -8.96 10.17 -2.04
N ASN A 72 -8.73 9.65 -0.82
CA ASN A 72 -9.62 8.69 -0.18
C ASN A 72 -11.00 9.30 0.09
N LEU A 73 -11.04 10.52 0.65
CA LEU A 73 -12.27 11.25 0.91
C LEU A 73 -13.07 11.51 -0.37
N GLN A 74 -12.41 11.96 -1.44
CA GLN A 74 -13.06 12.17 -2.74
C GLN A 74 -13.61 10.86 -3.32
N TYR A 75 -12.90 9.75 -3.15
CA TYR A 75 -13.37 8.44 -3.58
C TYR A 75 -14.63 8.00 -2.82
N TYR A 76 -14.65 8.16 -1.49
CA TYR A 76 -15.83 7.88 -0.67
C TYR A 76 -17.02 8.79 -0.99
N ASN A 77 -16.75 10.02 -1.41
CA ASN A 77 -17.76 10.95 -1.91
C ASN A 77 -18.24 10.65 -3.35
N GLY A 78 -17.80 9.54 -3.94
CA GLY A 78 -18.18 9.12 -5.30
C GLY A 78 -17.46 9.88 -6.43
N ASN A 79 -16.56 10.80 -6.11
CA ASN A 79 -15.81 11.58 -7.10
C ASN A 79 -14.49 10.89 -7.48
N THR A 80 -14.60 9.81 -8.25
CA THR A 80 -13.45 8.99 -8.69
C THR A 80 -12.41 9.78 -9.50
N ARG A 81 -12.85 10.80 -10.26
CA ARG A 81 -11.95 11.67 -11.04
C ARG A 81 -11.10 12.56 -10.13
N ALA A 82 -11.70 13.18 -9.11
CA ALA A 82 -10.95 13.97 -8.14
C ALA A 82 -10.02 13.08 -7.31
N ALA A 83 -10.49 11.89 -6.90
CA ALA A 83 -9.67 10.90 -6.21
C ALA A 83 -8.40 10.54 -7.00
N HIS A 84 -8.57 10.19 -8.29
CA HIS A 84 -7.46 9.96 -9.21
C HIS A 84 -6.50 11.14 -9.24
N SER A 85 -6.99 12.37 -9.45
CA SER A 85 -6.14 13.57 -9.49
C SER A 85 -5.31 13.77 -8.22
N TYR A 86 -5.91 13.59 -7.03
CA TYR A 86 -5.19 13.73 -5.76
C TYR A 86 -4.16 12.61 -5.55
N TRP A 87 -4.49 11.37 -5.87
CA TRP A 87 -3.53 10.27 -5.79
C TRP A 87 -2.35 10.45 -6.74
N MET A 88 -2.59 10.96 -7.95
CA MET A 88 -1.51 11.26 -8.90
C MET A 88 -0.60 12.38 -8.43
N LYS A 89 -1.17 13.45 -7.86
CA LYS A 89 -0.37 14.50 -7.21
C LYS A 89 0.46 13.92 -6.06
N ALA A 90 -0.11 13.03 -5.25
CA ALA A 90 0.62 12.38 -4.17
C ALA A 90 1.79 11.53 -4.70
N VAL A 91 1.59 10.79 -5.81
CA VAL A 91 2.66 10.02 -6.48
C VAL A 91 3.78 10.93 -6.98
N ASP A 92 3.44 12.04 -7.64
CA ASP A 92 4.42 13.00 -8.14
C ASP A 92 5.27 13.59 -7.02
N TRP A 93 4.65 13.93 -5.88
CA TRP A 93 5.36 14.42 -4.70
C TRP A 93 6.21 13.34 -4.04
N ALA A 94 5.70 12.11 -3.94
CA ALA A 94 6.43 10.99 -3.37
C ALA A 94 7.68 10.63 -4.20
N LEU A 95 7.58 10.73 -5.52
CA LEU A 95 8.69 10.48 -6.45
C LEU A 95 9.54 11.73 -6.74
N GLN A 96 9.14 12.89 -6.19
CA GLN A 96 9.73 14.20 -6.47
C GLN A 96 9.87 14.48 -7.98
N SER A 97 8.87 14.08 -8.75
CA SER A 97 8.86 14.16 -10.22
C SER A 97 7.45 14.44 -10.71
N SER A 98 7.23 15.57 -11.36
CA SER A 98 5.92 15.91 -11.94
C SER A 98 5.61 15.02 -13.15
N GLY A 99 4.39 14.50 -13.22
CA GLY A 99 3.94 13.58 -14.25
C GLY A 99 4.73 12.28 -14.27
N ALA A 100 5.08 11.75 -13.09
CA ALA A 100 5.98 10.61 -12.97
C ALA A 100 5.43 9.37 -13.69
N VAL A 101 4.12 9.16 -13.63
CA VAL A 101 3.46 8.01 -14.24
C VAL A 101 3.34 8.17 -15.75
N GLU A 102 3.10 9.38 -16.25
CA GLU A 102 3.05 9.70 -17.68
C GLU A 102 4.41 9.50 -18.32
N LYS A 103 5.47 10.00 -17.68
CA LYS A 103 6.87 9.91 -18.12
C LYS A 103 7.45 8.50 -18.01
N TRP A 104 6.83 7.61 -17.24
CA TRP A 104 7.30 6.24 -17.09
C TRP A 104 7.17 5.48 -18.40
N ASP A 105 8.32 5.01 -18.90
CA ASP A 105 8.50 4.42 -20.23
C ASP A 105 8.27 2.91 -20.28
N GLY A 106 8.08 2.26 -19.12
CA GLY A 106 7.90 0.81 -19.03
C GLY A 106 9.17 -0.03 -19.26
N VAL A 107 10.28 0.59 -19.66
CA VAL A 107 11.55 -0.08 -20.03
C VAL A 107 12.62 0.08 -18.95
N SER A 108 12.39 0.97 -17.98
CA SER A 108 13.21 1.21 -16.79
C SER A 108 13.26 0.05 -15.78
N VAL A 109 12.92 -1.17 -16.19
CA VAL A 109 12.99 -2.42 -15.42
C VAL A 109 14.45 -2.88 -15.19
N GLY A 110 15.43 -2.24 -15.84
CA GLY A 110 16.87 -2.46 -15.63
C GLY A 110 17.52 -1.48 -14.62
N GLY A 111 18.44 -2.00 -13.81
CA GLY A 111 18.95 -1.42 -12.54
C GLY A 111 19.43 0.03 -12.53
N CYS A 112 19.79 0.63 -13.67
CA CYS A 112 20.22 2.04 -13.75
C CYS A 112 19.07 3.02 -13.38
N SER A 113 17.81 2.64 -13.65
CA SER A 113 16.66 3.47 -13.27
C SER A 113 16.28 3.34 -11.79
N MET A 114 16.46 2.16 -11.18
CA MET A 114 16.04 1.92 -9.79
C MET A 114 16.89 2.69 -8.79
N GLU A 115 18.21 2.69 -8.97
CA GLU A 115 19.13 3.44 -8.08
C GLU A 115 18.84 4.96 -8.15
N LYS A 116 18.54 5.47 -9.35
CA LYS A 116 18.14 6.87 -9.53
C LYS A 116 16.82 7.17 -8.82
N THR A 117 15.81 6.33 -9.00
CA THR A 117 14.50 6.48 -8.34
C THR A 117 14.65 6.43 -6.81
N LEU A 118 15.47 5.52 -6.28
CA LEU A 118 15.74 5.42 -4.84
C LEU A 118 16.50 6.64 -4.30
N LYS A 119 17.52 7.13 -5.02
CA LYS A 119 18.25 8.34 -4.61
C LYS A 119 17.35 9.58 -4.59
N GLN A 120 16.37 9.63 -5.48
CA GLN A 120 15.44 10.75 -5.60
C GLN A 120 14.28 10.66 -4.59
N ALA A 121 13.55 9.55 -4.56
CA ALA A 121 12.33 9.38 -3.77
C ALA A 121 12.59 8.85 -2.35
N GLY A 122 13.72 8.16 -2.14
CA GLY A 122 13.97 7.38 -0.94
C GLY A 122 13.05 6.16 -0.81
N ILE A 123 13.29 5.35 0.23
CA ILE A 123 12.52 4.13 0.52
C ILE A 123 11.04 4.46 0.70
N TRP A 124 10.75 5.49 1.52
CA TRP A 124 9.39 5.90 1.85
C TRP A 124 8.64 6.47 0.65
N GLY A 125 9.30 7.30 -0.17
CA GLY A 125 8.71 7.81 -1.40
C GLY A 125 8.35 6.70 -2.37
N CYS A 126 9.25 5.72 -2.56
CA CYS A 126 8.97 4.53 -3.37
C CYS A 126 7.79 3.72 -2.80
N LEU A 127 7.77 3.45 -1.49
CA LEU A 127 6.72 2.67 -0.85
C LEU A 127 5.34 3.34 -0.95
N HIS A 128 5.26 4.64 -0.68
CA HIS A 128 4.03 5.43 -0.83
C HIS A 128 3.55 5.46 -2.29
N ALA A 129 4.45 5.78 -3.23
CA ALA A 129 4.11 5.82 -4.64
C ALA A 129 3.68 4.45 -5.17
N ALA A 130 4.30 3.36 -4.71
CA ALA A 130 3.90 1.99 -5.05
C ALA A 130 2.47 1.70 -4.59
N GLY A 131 2.16 1.98 -3.32
CA GLY A 131 0.81 1.79 -2.77
C GLY A 131 -0.26 2.62 -3.49
N LEU A 132 0.03 3.90 -3.78
CA LEU A 132 -0.89 4.82 -4.45
C LEU A 132 -1.15 4.45 -5.92
N THR A 133 -0.11 4.06 -6.66
CA THR A 133 -0.26 3.63 -8.06
C THR A 133 -1.08 2.34 -8.18
N ALA A 134 -0.84 1.35 -7.30
CA ALA A 134 -1.65 0.14 -7.21
C ALA A 134 -3.11 0.44 -6.85
N LYS A 135 -3.33 1.32 -5.85
CA LYS A 135 -4.66 1.74 -5.43
C LYS A 135 -5.41 2.43 -6.57
N THR A 136 -4.74 3.32 -7.28
CA THR A 136 -5.32 4.04 -8.42
C THR A 136 -5.69 3.06 -9.56
N ALA A 137 -4.83 2.09 -9.84
CA ALA A 137 -5.13 1.01 -10.78
C ALA A 137 -6.33 0.16 -10.35
N GLN A 138 -6.47 -0.11 -9.06
CA GLN A 138 -7.57 -0.92 -8.52
C GLN A 138 -8.92 -0.19 -8.61
N TYR A 139 -8.96 1.10 -8.24
CA TYR A 139 -10.22 1.80 -7.97
C TYR A 139 -10.60 2.88 -8.98
N ALA A 140 -9.64 3.48 -9.71
CA ALA A 140 -9.91 4.59 -10.63
C ALA A 140 -9.84 4.18 -12.12
N LEU A 141 -9.04 3.17 -12.46
CA LEU A 141 -8.77 2.78 -13.85
C LEU A 141 -9.49 1.49 -14.27
N THR A 142 -10.67 1.23 -13.73
CA THR A 142 -11.38 -0.04 -13.93
C THR A 142 -11.79 -0.30 -15.39
N SER A 143 -12.00 0.75 -16.19
CA SER A 143 -12.41 0.67 -17.59
C SER A 143 -11.25 0.65 -18.60
N ASP A 144 -10.06 1.15 -18.22
CA ASP A 144 -8.90 1.23 -19.12
C ASP A 144 -7.83 0.19 -18.73
N ILE A 145 -7.86 -0.95 -19.43
CA ILE A 145 -6.95 -2.07 -19.17
C ILE A 145 -5.48 -1.68 -19.38
N ASN A 146 -5.18 -0.82 -20.37
CA ASN A 146 -3.82 -0.45 -20.72
C ASN A 146 -3.23 0.48 -19.65
N GLN A 147 -3.97 1.52 -19.27
CA GLN A 147 -3.56 2.40 -18.18
C GLN A 147 -3.47 1.65 -16.85
N ARG A 148 -4.46 0.82 -16.55
CA ARG A 148 -4.44 -0.02 -15.34
C ARG A 148 -3.20 -0.90 -15.28
N THR A 149 -2.84 -1.52 -16.39
CA THR A 149 -1.63 -2.35 -16.49
C THR A 149 -0.36 -1.52 -16.34
N LYS A 150 -0.27 -0.34 -16.98
CA LYS A 150 0.86 0.59 -16.81
C LYS A 150 1.08 0.93 -15.34
N TYR A 151 0.02 1.27 -14.61
CA TYR A 151 0.09 1.61 -13.19
C TYR A 151 0.49 0.41 -12.33
N CYS A 152 -0.03 -0.79 -12.62
CA CYS A 152 0.36 -2.01 -11.92
C CYS A 152 1.85 -2.32 -12.10
N LEU A 153 2.39 -2.17 -13.31
CA LEU A 153 3.81 -2.42 -13.58
C LEU A 153 4.70 -1.37 -12.91
N LEU A 154 4.32 -0.08 -12.94
CA LEU A 154 5.03 0.95 -12.21
C LEU A 154 5.03 0.68 -10.69
N SER A 155 3.88 0.29 -10.14
CA SER A 155 3.77 -0.06 -8.72
C SER A 155 4.70 -1.22 -8.36
N ALA A 156 4.68 -2.28 -9.17
CA ALA A 156 5.55 -3.43 -8.99
C ALA A 156 7.04 -3.06 -9.07
N HIS A 157 7.42 -2.19 -10.00
CA HIS A 157 8.77 -1.64 -10.10
C HIS A 157 9.17 -0.87 -8.83
N LEU A 158 8.29 -0.03 -8.28
CA LEU A 158 8.56 0.74 -7.07
C LEU A 158 8.66 -0.14 -5.81
N PHE A 159 7.84 -1.18 -5.70
CA PHE A 159 8.01 -2.18 -4.64
C PHE A 159 9.34 -2.94 -4.76
N LYS A 160 9.75 -3.28 -5.99
CA LYS A 160 11.07 -3.86 -6.23
C LYS A 160 12.20 -2.91 -5.84
N CYS A 161 12.08 -1.61 -6.10
CA CYS A 161 13.06 -0.63 -5.62
C CYS A 161 13.25 -0.72 -4.10
N VAL A 162 12.15 -0.82 -3.33
CA VAL A 162 12.21 -0.97 -1.87
C VAL A 162 12.94 -2.25 -1.46
N LEU A 163 12.68 -3.38 -2.13
CA LEU A 163 13.38 -4.65 -1.88
C LEU A 163 14.88 -4.52 -2.15
N CYS A 164 15.25 -3.89 -3.26
CA CYS A 164 16.65 -3.70 -3.66
C CYS A 164 17.46 -2.77 -2.72
N CYS A 165 16.84 -2.15 -1.71
CA CYS A 165 17.56 -1.40 -0.68
C CYS A 165 18.34 -2.30 0.29
N SER A 166 18.01 -3.60 0.36
CA SER A 166 18.73 -4.57 1.19
C SER A 166 19.58 -5.49 0.34
N THR A 167 20.83 -5.70 0.76
CA THR A 167 21.75 -6.67 0.12
C THR A 167 21.34 -8.12 0.35
N ALA A 168 20.43 -8.38 1.30
CA ALA A 168 19.84 -9.69 1.52
C ALA A 168 18.82 -10.08 0.44
N GLN A 169 18.37 -9.12 -0.38
CA GLN A 169 17.35 -9.35 -1.40
C GLN A 169 17.98 -9.57 -2.79
N PRO A 170 17.47 -10.55 -3.57
CA PRO A 170 17.96 -10.79 -4.92
C PRO A 170 17.75 -9.58 -5.84
N GLN A 171 18.71 -9.39 -6.77
CA GLN A 171 18.64 -8.33 -7.77
C GLN A 171 17.93 -8.79 -9.05
N ALA A 172 18.11 -10.06 -9.41
CA ALA A 172 17.42 -10.67 -10.53
C ALA A 172 16.06 -11.20 -10.08
N ASP A 173 15.03 -10.87 -10.84
CA ASP A 173 13.65 -11.21 -10.47
C ASP A 173 13.44 -12.73 -10.36
N LEU A 174 14.14 -13.52 -11.18
CA LEU A 174 13.96 -14.98 -11.22
C LEU A 174 14.48 -15.66 -9.95
N GLN A 175 15.44 -15.03 -9.26
CA GLN A 175 15.99 -15.55 -8.02
C GLN A 175 14.95 -15.56 -6.89
N TYR A 176 13.89 -14.76 -6.98
CA TYR A 176 12.74 -14.83 -6.07
C TYR A 176 11.91 -16.12 -6.20
N ALA A 177 12.18 -16.96 -7.21
CA ALA A 177 11.60 -18.30 -7.27
C ALA A 177 12.13 -19.21 -6.14
N HIS A 178 13.38 -19.01 -5.72
CA HIS A 178 14.07 -19.83 -4.71
C HIS A 178 14.32 -19.10 -3.39
N HIS A 179 14.15 -17.77 -3.40
CA HIS A 179 14.38 -16.91 -2.25
C HIS A 179 13.09 -16.68 -1.47
N SER A 180 13.22 -16.67 -0.15
CA SER A 180 12.17 -16.20 0.74
C SER A 180 12.69 -15.08 1.63
N ILE A 181 11.88 -14.03 1.78
CA ILE A 181 12.24 -12.91 2.65
C ILE A 181 12.17 -13.42 4.10
N GLY A 182 13.28 -13.24 4.84
CA GLY A 182 13.39 -13.65 6.24
C GLY A 182 12.50 -12.83 7.19
N GLU A 183 12.84 -12.83 8.49
CA GLU A 183 12.07 -12.11 9.52
C GLU A 183 12.04 -10.59 9.28
N GLU A 184 13.15 -10.02 8.81
CA GLU A 184 13.27 -8.59 8.53
C GLU A 184 13.37 -8.34 7.02
N LEU A 185 12.49 -7.48 6.50
CA LEU A 185 12.52 -7.03 5.12
C LEU A 185 13.77 -6.18 4.84
N LEU A 186 14.01 -5.20 5.73
CA LEU A 186 15.17 -4.31 5.75
C LEU A 186 15.79 -4.39 7.16
N PRO A 187 17.08 -4.74 7.28
CA PRO A 187 17.72 -4.90 8.59
C PRO A 187 17.52 -3.69 9.50
N GLY A 188 16.96 -3.91 10.69
CA GLY A 188 16.75 -2.86 11.70
C GLY A 188 15.72 -1.79 11.33
N THR A 189 14.89 -1.99 10.30
CA THR A 189 13.86 -1.03 9.88
C THR A 189 12.49 -1.70 9.80
N ASP A 190 11.59 -1.32 10.71
CA ASP A 190 10.18 -1.66 10.59
C ASP A 190 9.43 -0.61 9.75
N LEU A 191 9.12 -0.99 8.51
CA LEU A 191 8.41 -0.12 7.54
C LEU A 191 6.98 0.24 7.98
N PHE A 192 6.36 -0.50 8.90
CA PHE A 192 4.96 -0.31 9.30
C PHE A 192 4.80 0.11 10.76
N SER A 193 5.91 0.42 11.44
CA SER A 193 5.95 0.90 12.82
C SER A 193 5.15 2.18 13.04
N GLU A 194 5.07 3.05 12.04
CA GLU A 194 4.31 4.30 12.07
C GLU A 194 3.11 4.22 11.09
N PRO A 195 1.89 3.92 11.56
CA PRO A 195 0.72 3.69 10.70
C PRO A 195 0.32 4.91 9.87
N HIS A 196 0.59 6.12 10.38
CA HIS A 196 0.36 7.38 9.67
C HIS A 196 1.27 7.52 8.45
N ARG A 197 2.38 6.76 8.41
CA ARG A 197 3.23 6.71 7.24
C ARG A 197 2.65 5.81 6.18
N VAL A 198 2.69 4.51 6.41
CA VAL A 198 2.21 3.55 5.43
C VAL A 198 1.26 2.58 6.11
N HIS A 199 0.01 2.59 5.69
CA HIS A 199 -1.00 1.71 6.25
C HIS A 199 -0.83 0.27 5.74
N LEU A 200 -0.41 -0.64 6.62
CA LEU A 200 -0.15 -2.06 6.32
C LEU A 200 -1.32 -2.74 5.60
N GLY A 201 -2.55 -2.56 6.11
CA GLY A 201 -3.73 -3.19 5.51
C GLY A 201 -4.00 -2.74 4.06
N THR A 202 -3.70 -1.47 3.76
CA THR A 202 -3.84 -0.91 2.41
C THR A 202 -2.75 -1.48 1.51
N THR A 203 -1.51 -1.55 1.99
CA THR A 203 -0.38 -2.14 1.26
C THR A 203 -0.60 -3.60 0.93
N VAL A 204 -1.07 -4.41 1.89
CA VAL A 204 -1.40 -5.83 1.67
C VAL A 204 -2.50 -5.98 0.62
N THR A 205 -3.55 -5.15 0.68
CA THR A 205 -4.64 -5.17 -0.30
C THR A 205 -4.15 -4.80 -1.70
N SER A 206 -3.34 -3.75 -1.81
CA SER A 206 -2.71 -3.32 -3.06
C SER A 206 -1.81 -4.42 -3.64
N LEU A 207 -0.96 -5.04 -2.83
CA LEU A 207 -0.07 -6.13 -3.26
C LEU A 207 -0.85 -7.37 -3.72
N LYS A 208 -1.90 -7.77 -2.99
CA LYS A 208 -2.80 -8.86 -3.41
C LYS A 208 -3.39 -8.55 -4.78
N PHE A 209 -3.91 -7.34 -4.98
CA PHE A 209 -4.46 -6.90 -6.27
C PHE A 209 -3.39 -6.96 -7.39
N LEU A 210 -2.20 -6.42 -7.16
CA LEU A 210 -1.10 -6.44 -8.13
C LEU A 210 -0.73 -7.87 -8.55
N CYS A 211 -0.53 -8.76 -7.58
CA CYS A 211 -0.13 -10.14 -7.86
C CYS A 211 -1.15 -10.84 -8.79
N HIS A 212 -2.44 -10.68 -8.49
CA HIS A 212 -3.50 -11.27 -9.31
C HIS A 212 -3.63 -10.60 -10.69
N TRP A 213 -3.50 -9.27 -10.77
CA TRP A 213 -3.58 -8.55 -12.03
C TRP A 213 -2.43 -8.93 -12.96
N LEU A 214 -1.19 -8.91 -12.45
CA LEU A 214 0.01 -9.24 -13.21
C LEU A 214 0.00 -10.71 -13.68
N PHE A 215 -0.43 -11.63 -12.81
CA PHE A 215 -0.63 -13.03 -13.20
C PHE A 215 -1.64 -13.16 -14.35
N THR A 216 -2.83 -12.57 -14.19
CA THR A 216 -3.90 -12.63 -15.19
C THR A 216 -3.50 -12.04 -16.54
N LYS A 217 -2.61 -11.04 -16.55
CA LYS A 217 -2.14 -10.36 -17.76
C LYS A 217 -0.89 -10.97 -18.38
N GLY A 218 -0.37 -12.08 -17.84
CA GLY A 218 0.78 -12.76 -18.44
C GLY A 218 2.14 -12.19 -18.04
N PHE A 219 2.19 -11.24 -17.09
CA PHE A 219 3.45 -10.62 -16.65
C PHE A 219 4.25 -11.50 -15.67
N TYR A 220 3.91 -12.79 -15.58
CA TYR A 220 4.78 -13.79 -14.94
C TYR A 220 6.06 -14.01 -15.77
N VAL A 221 5.99 -13.89 -17.11
CA VAL A 221 7.15 -14.03 -18.01
C VAL A 221 8.14 -12.86 -17.87
N THR A 222 7.64 -11.66 -17.55
CA THR A 222 8.48 -10.48 -17.28
C THR A 222 9.14 -10.51 -15.90
N VAL A 223 8.93 -11.58 -15.12
CA VAL A 223 9.58 -11.92 -13.84
C VAL A 223 9.33 -10.93 -12.69
N LEU A 224 8.87 -9.71 -12.94
CA LEU A 224 8.49 -8.68 -11.95
C LEU A 224 7.41 -9.13 -10.94
N LEU A 225 6.64 -10.17 -11.28
CA LEU A 225 5.65 -10.75 -10.37
C LEU A 225 6.28 -11.44 -9.15
N LEU A 226 7.42 -12.13 -9.30
CA LEU A 226 8.02 -12.88 -8.20
C LEU A 226 8.48 -12.00 -7.02
N PRO A 227 9.20 -10.87 -7.23
CA PRO A 227 9.55 -9.96 -6.13
C PRO A 227 8.33 -9.42 -5.38
N VAL A 228 7.29 -9.02 -6.11
CA VAL A 228 6.06 -8.46 -5.52
C VAL A 228 5.28 -9.54 -4.76
N LEU A 229 5.25 -10.76 -5.28
CA LEU A 229 4.60 -11.90 -4.63
C LEU A 229 5.34 -12.33 -3.37
N GLU A 230 6.67 -12.32 -3.38
CA GLU A 230 7.45 -12.64 -2.20
C GLU A 230 7.31 -11.57 -1.12
N LEU A 231 7.27 -10.28 -1.51
CA LEU A 231 6.92 -9.19 -0.60
C LEU A 231 5.52 -9.38 -0.01
N TYR A 232 4.54 -9.73 -0.84
CA TYR A 232 3.18 -10.02 -0.37
C TYR A 232 3.19 -11.16 0.66
N LEU A 233 3.84 -12.28 0.36
CA LEU A 233 3.96 -13.45 1.23
C LEU A 233 4.63 -13.13 2.56
N HIS A 234 5.70 -12.33 2.55
CA HIS A 234 6.34 -11.85 3.77
C HIS A 234 5.38 -11.02 4.63
N LEU A 235 4.64 -10.07 4.03
CA LEU A 235 3.70 -9.26 4.80
C LEU A 235 2.55 -10.08 5.37
N VAL A 236 1.95 -10.99 4.60
CA VAL A 236 0.82 -11.78 5.11
C VAL A 236 1.24 -12.88 6.06
N GLY A 237 2.38 -13.53 5.82
CA GLY A 237 2.88 -14.65 6.63
C GLY A 237 3.63 -14.21 7.87
N THR A 238 4.63 -13.34 7.72
CA THR A 238 5.54 -12.95 8.80
C THR A 238 4.98 -11.80 9.63
N VAL A 239 4.49 -10.73 8.96
CA VAL A 239 4.05 -9.51 9.64
C VAL A 239 2.62 -9.64 10.17
N CYS A 240 1.65 -9.94 9.29
CA CYS A 240 0.23 -10.03 9.64
C CYS A 240 -0.14 -11.37 10.30
N ARG A 241 0.64 -12.44 10.04
CA ARG A 241 0.34 -13.82 10.46
C ARG A 241 -1.06 -14.30 10.03
N ASP A 242 -1.51 -13.85 8.86
CA ASP A 242 -2.77 -14.25 8.24
C ASP A 242 -2.56 -15.54 7.45
N VAL A 243 -2.91 -16.67 8.08
CA VAL A 243 -2.74 -18.01 7.50
C VAL A 243 -3.50 -18.15 6.18
N GLN A 244 -4.74 -17.65 6.12
CA GLN A 244 -5.57 -17.80 4.92
C GLN A 244 -4.93 -17.09 3.72
N ARG A 245 -4.53 -15.83 3.90
CA ARG A 245 -3.89 -15.05 2.83
C ARG A 245 -2.53 -15.58 2.44
N THR A 246 -1.79 -16.15 3.40
CA THR A 246 -0.52 -16.84 3.15
C THR A 246 -0.72 -18.06 2.27
N VAL A 247 -1.70 -18.91 2.58
CA VAL A 247 -2.04 -20.09 1.77
C VAL A 247 -2.46 -19.68 0.35
N GLU A 248 -3.35 -18.69 0.22
CA GLU A 248 -3.76 -18.15 -1.09
C GLU A 248 -2.55 -17.62 -1.89
N GLY A 249 -1.63 -16.93 -1.23
CA GLY A 249 -0.39 -16.44 -1.84
C GLY A 249 0.54 -17.56 -2.29
N LYS A 250 0.73 -18.59 -1.46
CA LYS A 250 1.58 -19.75 -1.79
C LYS A 250 0.99 -20.54 -2.97
N ILE A 251 -0.34 -20.71 -3.02
CA ILE A 251 -1.02 -21.30 -4.19
C ILE A 251 -0.76 -20.48 -5.45
N LEU A 252 -0.83 -19.15 -5.36
CA LEU A 252 -0.48 -18.27 -6.48
C LEU A 252 0.99 -18.43 -6.89
N LYS A 253 1.93 -18.53 -5.94
CA LYS A 253 3.36 -18.77 -6.22
C LYS A 253 3.56 -20.09 -6.96
N MET A 254 2.94 -21.18 -6.53
CA MET A 254 2.99 -22.47 -7.23
C MET A 254 2.49 -22.36 -8.68
N ARG A 255 1.40 -21.63 -8.92
CA ARG A 255 0.88 -21.40 -10.28
C ARG A 255 1.87 -20.63 -11.14
N VAL A 256 2.44 -19.55 -10.61
CA VAL A 256 3.47 -18.76 -11.30
C VAL A 256 4.69 -19.62 -11.66
N LEU A 257 5.19 -20.42 -10.71
CA LEU A 257 6.33 -21.31 -10.93
C LEU A 257 6.03 -22.38 -11.99
N THR A 258 4.80 -22.92 -11.98
CA THR A 258 4.34 -23.88 -13.00
C THR A 258 4.30 -23.25 -14.40
N GLU A 259 3.76 -22.03 -14.51
CA GLU A 259 3.74 -21.26 -15.77
C GLU A 259 5.16 -20.93 -16.28
N LEU A 260 6.12 -20.76 -15.36
CA LEU A 260 7.54 -20.57 -15.67
C LEU A 260 8.30 -21.89 -15.91
N CYS A 261 7.63 -23.04 -15.88
CA CYS A 261 8.23 -24.38 -15.98
C CYS A 261 9.27 -24.70 -14.88
N LEU A 262 9.19 -24.00 -13.74
CA LEU A 262 10.01 -24.23 -12.54
C LEU A 262 9.32 -25.25 -11.62
N PHE A 263 9.23 -26.49 -12.10
CA PHE A 263 8.44 -27.54 -11.43
C PHE A 263 9.05 -28.00 -10.11
N ALA A 264 10.38 -28.00 -9.98
CA ALA A 264 11.04 -28.42 -8.74
C ALA A 264 10.72 -27.45 -7.60
N GLU A 265 10.70 -26.16 -7.90
CA GLU A 265 10.37 -25.06 -7.01
C GLU A 265 8.89 -25.08 -6.64
N ALA A 266 8.02 -25.32 -7.62
CA ALA A 266 6.58 -25.48 -7.37
C ALA A 266 6.29 -26.65 -6.43
N VAL A 267 6.97 -27.79 -6.61
CA VAL A 267 6.86 -28.94 -5.71
C VAL A 267 7.39 -28.60 -4.32
N LYS A 268 8.54 -27.93 -4.20
CA LYS A 268 9.08 -27.49 -2.91
C LYS A 268 8.07 -26.62 -2.14
N GLU A 269 7.50 -25.61 -2.79
CA GLU A 269 6.49 -24.75 -2.18
C GLU A 269 5.23 -25.53 -1.74
N SER A 270 4.82 -26.54 -2.52
CA SER A 270 3.69 -27.39 -2.16
C SER A 270 3.96 -28.26 -0.94
N VAL A 271 5.20 -28.78 -0.80
CA VAL A 271 5.62 -29.58 0.36
C VAL A 271 5.65 -28.72 1.61
N GLU A 272 6.25 -27.52 1.53
CA GLU A 272 6.25 -26.57 2.65
C GLU A 272 4.83 -26.19 3.09
N LEU A 273 3.91 -25.96 2.14
CA LEU A 273 2.53 -25.64 2.47
C LEU A 273 1.80 -26.77 3.23
N ILE A 274 2.10 -28.03 2.89
CA ILE A 274 1.46 -29.21 3.51
C ILE A 274 2.08 -29.51 4.88
N GLN A 275 3.39 -29.29 5.02
CA GLN A 275 4.14 -29.64 6.24
C GLN A 275 4.00 -28.61 7.36
N GLY A 276 3.63 -27.37 7.03
CA GLY A 276 3.45 -26.28 8.00
C GLY A 276 4.72 -25.46 8.18
#